data_AF-A0A938MDN3-F1
#
_entry.id   AF-A0A938MDN3-F1
#
_cell.length_a   1.000
_cell.length_b   1.000
_cell.length_c   1.000
_cell.angle_alpha   90.00
_cell.angle_beta   90.00
_cell.angle_gamma   90.00
#
_symmetry.space_group_name_H-M   'P 1'
#
loop_
_entity.id
_entity.type
_entity.pdbx_description
1 polymer ?
#
loop_
_entity_poly.entity_id
_entity_poly.type
_entity_poly.pdbx_seq_one_letter_code
_entity_poly.pdbx_strand_id
1 'polypeptide(L)'
;MADFIENPKSPEAASVFDLTEEKQVLMNALLTLPKQERLVLTLYYFEDMLLKEIGKVMSISESRVSQIHGKALLSLRARMRRAMYSPPPVVRDN
;
A
#
# COMPACT_ATOMS: atom_id res chain seq x y z
N MET A 1 34.95 25.00 24.20
CA MET A 1 35.50 23.65 24.05
C MET A 1 34.30 22.73 23.97
N ALA A 2 34.11 22.13 22.80
CA ALA A 2 33.03 21.20 22.43
C ALA A 2 32.93 20.02 23.44
N ASP A 3 31.85 19.27 23.58
CA ASP A 3 30.78 18.98 22.63
C ASP A 3 29.60 18.40 23.45
N PHE A 4 28.41 18.98 23.33
CA PHE A 4 27.18 18.34 23.83
C PHE A 4 26.59 17.59 22.64
N ILE A 5 27.05 16.36 22.43
CA ILE A 5 26.42 15.45 21.47
C ILE A 5 25.17 14.91 22.15
N GLU A 6 24.09 15.68 22.12
CA GLU A 6 22.75 15.11 22.24
C GLU A 6 22.54 14.23 21.02
N ASN A 7 22.46 12.92 21.25
CA ASN A 7 21.98 11.95 20.29
C ASN A 7 20.48 11.76 20.52
N PRO A 8 19.57 12.39 19.73
CA PRO A 8 18.16 12.09 19.80
C PRO A 8 17.83 11.00 18.76
N LYS A 9 18.57 9.89 18.71
CA LYS A 9 17.97 8.64 18.21
C LYS A 9 17.09 8.07 19.31
N SER A 10 16.02 8.81 19.64
CA SER A 10 14.92 8.25 20.38
C SER A 10 14.27 7.16 19.50
N PRO A 11 13.99 5.96 20.02
CA PRO A 11 13.27 4.90 19.29
C PRO A 11 11.87 5.35 18.80
N GLU A 12 11.35 6.45 19.33
CA GLU A 12 10.11 7.07 18.87
C GLU A 12 10.24 7.73 17.48
N ALA A 13 11.40 8.30 17.13
CA ALA A 13 11.57 8.95 15.82
C ALA A 13 11.72 7.93 14.67
N ALA A 14 12.39 6.80 14.92
CA ALA A 14 12.57 5.74 13.93
C ALA A 14 11.25 5.01 13.61
N SER A 15 10.44 4.73 14.64
CA SER A 15 9.14 4.06 14.45
C SER A 15 8.11 4.94 13.74
N VAL A 16 8.09 6.25 14.01
CA VAL A 16 7.24 7.20 13.27
C VAL A 16 7.68 7.31 11.81
N PHE A 17 9.00 7.29 11.54
CA PHE A 17 9.53 7.36 10.18
C PHE A 17 9.15 6.12 9.35
N ASP A 18 9.32 4.91 9.89
CA ASP A 18 8.95 3.65 9.20
C ASP A 18 7.46 3.64 8.82
N LEU A 19 6.58 4.05 9.73
CA LEU A 19 5.14 4.12 9.46
C LEU A 19 4.80 5.10 8.32
N THR A 20 5.51 6.21 8.23
CA THR A 20 5.30 7.18 7.15
C THR A 20 5.76 6.65 5.79
N GLU A 21 6.86 5.91 5.73
CA GLU A 21 7.38 5.31 4.51
C GLU A 21 6.49 4.16 4.02
N GLU A 22 6.06 3.27 4.91
CA GLU A 22 5.12 2.19 4.58
C GLU A 22 3.80 2.72 4.05
N LYS A 23 3.26 3.77 4.68
CA LYS A 23 2.04 4.44 4.25
C LYS A 23 2.21 5.08 2.88
N GLN A 24 3.36 5.69 2.60
CA GLN A 24 3.65 6.29 1.30
C GLN A 24 3.74 5.22 0.20
N VAL A 25 4.38 4.09 0.48
CA VAL A 25 4.44 2.94 -0.44
C VAL A 25 3.05 2.39 -0.72
N LEU A 26 2.21 2.22 0.30
CA LEU A 26 0.82 1.78 0.15
C LEU A 26 0.01 2.76 -0.72
N MET A 27 0.11 4.06 -0.45
CA MET A 27 -0.57 5.08 -1.25
C MET A 27 -0.14 5.03 -2.72
N ASN A 28 1.16 4.97 -2.99
CA ASN A 28 1.69 4.85 -4.35
C ASN A 28 1.22 3.56 -5.04
N ALA A 29 1.17 2.45 -4.31
CA ALA A 29 0.69 1.17 -4.84
C ALA A 29 -0.81 1.21 -5.18
N LEU A 30 -1.64 1.84 -4.33
CA LEU A 30 -3.06 2.09 -4.61
C LEU A 30 -3.26 2.99 -5.84
N LEU A 31 -2.45 4.06 -5.96
CA LEU A 31 -2.52 5.00 -7.08
C LEU A 31 -2.24 4.38 -8.44
N THR A 32 -1.55 3.25 -8.47
CA THR A 32 -1.14 2.57 -9.68
C THR A 32 -2.05 1.39 -10.04
N LEU A 33 -3.03 1.04 -9.18
CA LEU A 33 -4.05 0.04 -9.50
C LEU A 33 -4.98 0.50 -10.63
N PRO A 34 -5.49 -0.42 -11.47
CA PRO A 34 -6.59 -0.12 -12.39
C PRO A 34 -7.77 0.57 -11.68
N LYS A 35 -8.44 1.50 -12.36
CA LYS A 35 -9.54 2.29 -11.77
C LYS A 35 -10.62 1.41 -11.13
N GLN A 36 -11.02 0.33 -11.80
CA GLN A 36 -12.04 -0.60 -11.28
C GLN A 36 -11.60 -1.31 -9.99
N GLU A 37 -10.34 -1.76 -9.93
CA GLU A 37 -9.79 -2.44 -8.75
C GLU A 37 -9.73 -1.48 -7.56
N ARG A 38 -9.26 -0.25 -7.79
CA ARG A 38 -9.20 0.78 -6.77
C ARG A 38 -10.58 1.17 -6.27
N LEU A 39 -11.55 1.34 -7.17
CA LEU A 39 -12.93 1.66 -6.81
C LEU A 39 -13.55 0.59 -5.90
N VAL A 40 -13.37 -0.69 -6.24
CA VAL A 40 -13.86 -1.79 -5.38
C VAL A 40 -13.24 -1.74 -3.98
N LEU A 41 -11.93 -1.48 -3.88
CA LEU A 41 -11.27 -1.33 -2.57
C LEU A 41 -11.76 -0.08 -1.82
N THR A 42 -11.98 1.03 -2.51
CA THR A 42 -12.53 2.26 -1.91
C THR A 42 -13.91 1.99 -1.31
N LEU A 43 -14.82 1.46 -2.10
CA LEU A 43 -16.19 1.20 -1.63
C LEU A 43 -16.22 0.19 -0.48
N TYR A 44 -15.34 -0.82 -0.50
CA TYR A 44 -15.31 -1.85 0.54
C TYR A 44 -14.67 -1.38 1.85
N TYR A 45 -13.52 -0.69 1.79
CA TYR A 45 -12.74 -0.34 2.98
C TYR A 45 -12.97 1.09 3.51
N PHE A 46 -13.42 2.02 2.67
CA PHE A 46 -13.60 3.41 3.06
C PHE A 46 -15.08 3.80 3.19
N GLU A 47 -15.95 3.14 2.43
CA GLU A 47 -17.39 3.40 2.45
C GLU A 47 -18.18 2.27 3.15
N ASP A 48 -17.49 1.29 3.76
CA ASP A 48 -18.07 0.15 4.48
C ASP A 48 -19.16 -0.62 3.71
N MET A 49 -19.11 -0.62 2.38
CA MET A 49 -20.11 -1.28 1.55
C MET A 49 -19.88 -2.79 1.45
N LEU A 50 -20.97 -3.56 1.47
CA LEU A 50 -20.93 -5.01 1.23
C LEU A 50 -20.72 -5.31 -0.26
N LEU A 51 -20.11 -6.46 -0.59
CA LEU A 51 -19.84 -6.86 -1.98
C LEU A 51 -21.10 -6.88 -2.86
N LYS A 52 -22.24 -7.28 -2.29
CA LYS A 52 -23.55 -7.26 -2.96
C LYS A 52 -24.02 -5.85 -3.32
N GLU A 53 -23.71 -4.85 -2.49
CA GLU A 53 -24.10 -3.45 -2.69
C GLU A 53 -23.18 -2.79 -3.71
N ILE A 54 -21.88 -3.08 -3.61
CA ILE A 54 -20.89 -2.67 -4.62
C ILE A 54 -21.27 -3.22 -5.99
N GLY A 55 -21.72 -4.47 -6.07
CA GLY A 55 -22.17 -5.08 -7.32
C GLY A 55 -23.33 -4.29 -7.95
N LYS A 56 -24.29 -3.85 -7.15
CA LYS A 56 -25.39 -2.99 -7.61
C LYS A 56 -24.89 -1.64 -8.12
N VAL A 57 -24.02 -0.96 -7.37
CA VAL A 57 -23.46 0.35 -7.77
C VAL A 57 -22.66 0.25 -9.06
N MET A 58 -21.88 -0.82 -9.22
CA MET A 58 -21.02 -1.04 -10.39
C MET A 58 -21.74 -1.77 -11.53
N SER A 59 -23.02 -2.10 -11.39
CA SER A 59 -23.82 -2.86 -12.36
C SER A 59 -23.18 -4.20 -12.78
N ILE A 60 -22.62 -4.94 -11.82
CA ILE A 60 -21.99 -6.26 -12.00
C ILE A 60 -22.41 -7.22 -10.88
N SER A 61 -22.20 -8.52 -11.07
CA SER A 61 -22.51 -9.52 -10.04
C SER A 61 -21.59 -9.41 -8.82
N GLU A 62 -22.09 -9.79 -7.65
CA GLU A 62 -21.28 -9.90 -6.42
C GLU A 62 -20.04 -10.78 -6.60
N SER A 63 -20.19 -11.92 -7.30
CA SER A 63 -19.07 -12.80 -7.63
C SER A 63 -17.99 -12.07 -8.44
N ARG A 64 -18.38 -11.22 -9.39
CA ARG A 64 -17.44 -10.42 -10.17
C ARG A 64 -16.73 -9.39 -9.29
N VAL A 65 -17.43 -8.74 -8.36
CA VAL A 65 -16.82 -7.82 -7.38
C VAL A 65 -15.80 -8.56 -6.52
N SER A 66 -16.14 -9.75 -6.00
CA SER A 66 -15.23 -10.58 -5.19
C SER A 66 -13.95 -10.93 -5.94
N GLN A 67 -14.05 -11.29 -7.23
CA GLN A 67 -12.89 -11.54 -8.08
C GLN A 67 -12.02 -10.28 -8.27
N ILE A 68 -12.64 -9.13 -8.54
CA ILE A 68 -11.93 -7.86 -8.69
C ILE A 68 -11.22 -7.49 -7.39
N HIS A 69 -11.90 -7.63 -6.24
CA HIS A 69 -11.35 -7.40 -4.91
C HIS A 69 -10.12 -8.28 -4.65
N GLY A 70 -10.24 -9.60 -4.86
CA GLY A 70 -9.13 -10.54 -4.70
C GLY A 70 -7.94 -10.21 -5.59
N LYS A 71 -8.18 -9.88 -6.87
CA LYS A 71 -7.13 -9.47 -7.81
C LYS A 71 -6.47 -8.15 -7.39
N ALA A 72 -7.24 -7.20 -6.90
CA ALA A 72 -6.74 -5.92 -6.42
C ALA A 72 -5.77 -6.11 -5.24
N LEU A 73 -6.13 -6.96 -4.27
CA LEU A 73 -5.26 -7.27 -3.12
C LEU A 73 -3.96 -7.97 -3.54
N LEU A 74 -4.03 -8.94 -4.46
CA LEU A 74 -2.84 -9.60 -4.99
C LEU A 74 -1.92 -8.61 -5.72
N SER A 75 -2.51 -7.73 -6.54
CA SER A 75 -1.77 -6.69 -7.27
C SER A 75 -1.12 -5.69 -6.32
N LEU A 76 -1.83 -5.27 -5.28
CA LEU A 76 -1.34 -4.34 -4.27
C LEU A 76 -0.14 -4.94 -3.52
N ARG A 77 -0.27 -6.18 -3.03
CA ARG A 77 0.83 -6.90 -2.36
C ARG A 77 2.05 -7.04 -3.26
N ALA A 78 1.87 -7.37 -4.53
CA ALA A 78 2.99 -7.51 -5.47
C ALA A 78 3.72 -6.17 -5.73
N ARG A 79 2.97 -5.06 -5.78
CA ARG A 79 3.53 -3.71 -5.95
C ARG A 79 4.28 -3.25 -4.70
N MET A 80 3.68 -3.43 -3.52
CA MET A 80 4.32 -3.08 -2.25
C MET A 80 5.61 -3.86 -2.04
N ARG A 81 5.62 -5.17 -2.33
CA ARG A 81 6.86 -5.97 -2.26
C ARG A 81 7.96 -5.40 -3.15
N ARG A 82 7.66 -5.00 -4.39
CA ARG A 82 8.66 -4.39 -5.29
C ARG A 82 9.14 -3.01 -4.82
N ALA A 83 8.29 -2.26 -4.14
CA ALA A 83 8.64 -0.93 -3.63
C ALA A 83 9.46 -1.02 -2.33
N MET A 84 9.16 -1.99 -1.46
CA MET A 84 9.90 -2.24 -0.21
C MET A 84 11.20 -3.01 -0.43
N TYR A 85 11.25 -3.93 -1.41
CA TYR A 85 12.49 -4.54 -1.88
C TYR A 85 13.06 -3.74 -3.05
N SER A 86 13.86 -2.71 -2.75
CA SER A 86 14.91 -2.33 -3.70
C SER A 86 15.91 -3.49 -3.73
N PRO A 87 16.21 -4.13 -4.87
CA PRO A 87 17.31 -5.07 -4.91
C PRO A 87 18.57 -4.35 -4.40
N PRO A 88 19.40 -5.01 -3.56
CA PRO A 88 20.65 -4.41 -3.11
C PRO A 88 21.44 -3.94 -4.35
N PRO A 89 22.12 -2.79 -4.29
CA PRO A 89 22.94 -2.34 -5.40
C PRO A 89 23.85 -3.50 -5.79
N VAL A 90 23.72 -3.99 -7.03
CA VAL A 90 24.63 -4.99 -7.56
C VAL A 90 25.98 -4.31 -7.59
N VAL A 91 26.79 -4.57 -6.57
CA VAL A 91 28.20 -4.21 -6.56
C VAL A 91 28.76 -4.93 -7.76
N ARG A 92 28.98 -4.19 -8.84
CA ARG A 92 29.77 -4.68 -9.96
C ARG A 92 31.20 -4.71 -9.42
N ASP A 93 31.57 -5.86 -8.87
CA ASP A 93 32.97 -6.19 -8.63
C ASP A 93 33.69 -6.01 -9.96
N ASN A 94 34.54 -4.99 -10.01
CA ASN A 94 35.46 -4.71 -11.11
C ASN A 94 36.88 -4.90 -10.61
#